data_AF-A0A1I8IG40-F1
#
_entry.id   AF-A0A1I8IG40-F1
#
_cell.length_a   1.000
_cell.length_b   1.000
_cell.length_c   1.000
_cell.angle_alpha   90.00
_cell.angle_beta   90.00
_cell.angle_gamma   90.00
#
_symmetry.space_group_name_H-M   'P 1'
#
loop_
_entity.id
_entity.type
_entity.pdbx_description
1 polymer ?
#
loop_
_entity_poly.entity_id
_entity_poly.type
_entity_poly.pdbx_seq_one_letter_code
_entity_poly.pdbx_strand_id
1 'polypeptide(L)'
;MTVDVSKQKLPAEVGDQHASLNFSVGVAFFLLCLVLHHYVSRRVCLRRFKSYSELTWQLQMEWDSRIVSSLHATLVTLLSAYALAFEEPLWSDKISQPTKLGGVTLSISAAYMLADAISMPIYWRDVNLLVFWLHHGVAALCFWICTSRGILHFFALFRLLSEMSTPFLNVNWYNRLCNVSVGSLLSLGN
;
A
#
# COMPACT_ATOMS: atom_id res chain seq x y z
N MET A 1 -3.12 22.12 33.28
CA MET A 1 -2.98 20.65 33.34
C MET A 1 -1.87 20.27 32.37
N THR A 2 -0.64 20.19 32.86
CA THR A 2 0.53 19.78 32.06
C THR A 2 0.49 18.26 31.92
N VAL A 3 0.25 17.77 30.70
CA VAL A 3 0.39 16.35 30.39
C VAL A 3 1.86 16.00 30.58
N ASP A 4 2.16 15.21 31.59
CA ASP A 4 3.50 14.69 31.84
C ASP A 4 3.81 13.59 30.83
N VAL A 5 4.34 13.98 29.67
CA VAL A 5 4.73 13.10 28.55
C VAL A 5 5.82 12.09 28.96
N SER A 6 6.42 12.24 30.15
CA SER A 6 7.49 11.35 30.62
C SER A 6 7.00 9.97 31.11
N LYS A 7 5.69 9.81 31.41
CA LYS A 7 5.16 8.59 32.05
C LYS A 7 4.69 7.47 31.11
N GLN A 8 4.87 7.62 29.80
CA GLN A 8 4.37 6.64 28.83
C GLN A 8 5.39 6.35 27.72
N LYS A 9 6.67 6.40 28.04
CA LYS A 9 7.73 5.96 27.12
C LYS A 9 7.97 4.47 27.35
N LEU A 10 7.77 3.66 26.31
CA LEU A 10 8.17 2.26 26.32
C LEU A 10 9.65 2.15 26.76
N PRO A 11 10.04 1.09 27.50
CA PRO A 11 11.45 0.84 27.81
C PRO A 11 12.28 0.92 26.52
N ALA A 12 13.44 1.58 26.56
CA ALA A 12 14.26 1.84 25.37
C ALA A 12 14.53 0.57 24.55
N GLU A 13 14.82 -0.53 25.23
CA GLU A 13 15.05 -1.85 24.61
C GLU A 13 13.84 -2.39 23.84
N VAL A 14 12.62 -2.23 24.37
CA VAL A 14 11.37 -2.64 23.70
C VAL A 14 11.08 -1.72 22.50
N GLY A 15 11.37 -0.43 22.64
CA GLY A 15 11.29 0.54 21.54
C GLY A 15 12.23 0.17 20.38
N ASP A 16 13.47 -0.20 20.70
CA ASP A 16 14.48 -0.59 19.71
C ASP A 16 14.11 -1.89 18.97
N GLN A 17 13.56 -2.87 19.70
CA GLN A 17 13.04 -4.10 19.09
C GLN A 17 11.87 -3.83 18.13
N HIS A 18 10.94 -2.95 18.49
CA HIS A 18 9.83 -2.57 17.61
C HIS A 18 10.33 -1.82 16.38
N ALA A 19 11.31 -0.93 16.52
CA ALA A 19 11.91 -0.22 15.40
C ALA A 19 12.63 -1.17 14.43
N SER A 20 13.43 -2.10 14.96
CA SER A 20 14.09 -3.15 14.17
C SER A 20 13.08 -4.01 13.41
N LEU A 21 12.04 -4.49 14.09
CA LEU A 21 10.97 -5.28 13.47
C LEU A 21 10.29 -4.51 12.33
N ASN A 22 9.87 -3.27 12.61
CA ASN A 22 9.18 -2.44 11.62
C ASN A 22 10.07 -2.21 10.40
N PHE A 23 11.36 -1.93 10.60
CA PHE A 23 12.32 -1.75 9.51
C PHE A 23 12.48 -3.03 8.68
N SER A 24 12.70 -4.19 9.32
CA SER A 24 12.85 -5.47 8.63
C SER A 24 11.60 -5.85 7.83
N VAL A 25 10.40 -5.67 8.41
CA VAL A 25 9.13 -5.90 7.70
C VAL A 25 8.98 -4.94 6.53
N GLY A 26 9.30 -3.65 6.72
CA GLY A 26 9.22 -2.65 5.65
C GLY A 26 10.13 -3.00 4.47
N VAL A 27 11.39 -3.36 4.72
CA VAL A 27 12.34 -3.79 3.68
C VAL A 27 11.84 -5.04 2.97
N ALA A 28 11.39 -6.05 3.72
CA ALA A 28 10.88 -7.29 3.13
C ALA A 28 9.64 -7.03 2.26
N PHE A 29 8.71 -6.20 2.72
CA PHE A 29 7.49 -5.87 1.98
C PHE A 29 7.79 -5.01 0.75
N PHE A 30 8.73 -4.07 0.84
CA PHE A 30 9.20 -3.29 -0.31
C PHE A 30 9.73 -4.21 -1.43
N LEU A 31 10.63 -5.13 -1.07
CA LEU A 31 11.19 -6.09 -2.01
C LEU A 31 10.11 -7.02 -2.59
N LEU A 32 9.18 -7.47 -1.74
CA LEU A 32 8.03 -8.26 -2.17
C LEU A 32 7.20 -7.51 -3.21
N CYS A 33 6.86 -6.24 -2.97
CA CYS A 33 6.11 -5.41 -3.93
C CYS A 33 6.83 -5.31 -5.27
N LEU A 34 8.14 -5.06 -5.27
CA LEU A 34 8.92 -4.97 -6.52
C LEU A 34 8.96 -6.31 -7.27
N VAL A 35 9.17 -7.43 -6.58
CA VAL A 35 9.18 -8.76 -7.18
C VAL A 35 7.80 -9.13 -7.73
N LEU A 36 6.74 -8.82 -6.98
CA LEU A 36 5.37 -9.06 -7.41
C LEU A 36 5.04 -8.26 -8.67
N HIS A 37 5.32 -6.96 -8.66
CA HIS A 37 5.04 -6.06 -9.78
C HIS A 37 5.83 -6.44 -11.03
N HIS A 38 7.16 -6.45 -10.94
CA HIS A 38 8.01 -6.50 -12.15
C HIS A 38 8.24 -7.91 -12.70
N TYR A 39 7.93 -8.96 -11.92
CA TYR A 39 8.25 -10.34 -12.30
C TYR A 39 7.09 -11.32 -12.15
N VAL A 40 6.56 -11.47 -10.95
CA VAL A 40 5.58 -12.54 -10.66
C VAL A 40 4.27 -12.28 -11.38
N SER A 41 3.72 -11.07 -11.26
CA SER A 41 2.44 -10.68 -11.85
C SER A 41 2.46 -10.92 -13.36
N ARG A 42 3.41 -10.32 -14.07
CA ARG A 42 3.62 -10.52 -15.51
C ARG A 42 3.66 -12.00 -15.91
N ARG A 43 4.43 -12.82 -15.19
CA ARG A 43 4.58 -14.26 -15.50
C ARG A 43 3.29 -15.05 -15.30
N VAL A 44 2.51 -14.71 -14.28
CA VAL A 44 1.22 -15.34 -14.04
C VAL A 44 0.21 -14.84 -15.08
N CYS A 45 0.10 -13.53 -15.28
CA CYS A 45 -0.88 -12.93 -16.17
C CYS A 45 -0.70 -13.36 -17.64
N LEU A 46 0.54 -13.39 -18.16
CA LEU A 46 0.82 -13.89 -19.51
C LEU A 46 0.35 -15.32 -19.75
N ARG A 47 0.33 -16.16 -18.71
CA ARG A 47 -0.10 -17.57 -18.82
C ARG A 47 -1.61 -17.75 -18.65
N ARG A 48 -2.28 -16.81 -17.99
CA ARG A 48 -3.66 -17.00 -17.48
C ARG A 48 -4.67 -16.12 -18.21
N PHE A 49 -4.26 -14.99 -18.75
CA PHE A 49 -5.16 -14.01 -19.33
C PHE A 49 -4.73 -13.67 -20.76
N LYS A 50 -5.52 -14.11 -21.75
CA LYS A 50 -5.31 -13.75 -23.15
C LYS A 50 -5.35 -12.24 -23.36
N SER A 51 -6.35 -11.57 -22.76
CA SER A 51 -6.48 -10.11 -22.82
C SER A 51 -5.23 -9.38 -22.34
N TYR A 52 -4.51 -9.90 -21.33
CA TYR A 52 -3.25 -9.33 -20.85
C TYR A 52 -2.13 -9.43 -21.90
N SER A 53 -2.02 -10.58 -22.58
CA SER A 53 -0.98 -10.81 -23.60
C SER A 53 -1.10 -9.90 -24.82
N GLU A 54 -2.31 -9.38 -25.08
CA GLU A 54 -2.62 -8.46 -26.19
C GLU A 54 -2.39 -6.98 -25.82
N LEU A 55 -2.13 -6.67 -24.54
CA LEU A 55 -1.89 -5.31 -24.08
C LEU A 55 -0.51 -4.79 -24.49
N THR A 56 -0.42 -3.46 -24.62
CA THR A 56 0.87 -2.76 -24.68
C THR A 56 1.65 -2.97 -23.39
N TRP A 57 2.97 -2.83 -23.44
CA TRP A 57 3.83 -2.96 -22.26
C TRP A 57 3.44 -2.00 -21.13
N GLN A 58 3.02 -0.78 -21.46
CA GLN A 58 2.57 0.21 -20.48
C GLN A 58 1.30 -0.25 -19.75
N LEU A 59 0.32 -0.78 -20.47
CA LEU A 59 -0.92 -1.31 -19.90
C LEU A 59 -0.71 -2.60 -19.12
N GLN A 60 0.27 -3.43 -19.53
CA GLN A 60 0.71 -4.59 -18.76
C GLN A 60 1.29 -4.18 -17.40
N MET A 61 2.15 -3.16 -17.37
CA MET A 61 2.70 -2.65 -16.11
C MET A 61 1.64 -1.99 -15.24
N GLU A 62 0.70 -1.24 -15.82
CA GLU A 62 -0.42 -0.68 -15.05
C GLU A 62 -1.29 -1.80 -14.46
N TRP A 63 -1.57 -2.84 -15.25
CA TRP A 63 -2.28 -4.03 -14.77
C TRP A 63 -1.54 -4.68 -13.59
N ASP A 64 -0.24 -4.91 -13.73
CA ASP A 64 0.57 -5.54 -12.69
C ASP A 64 0.64 -4.68 -11.41
N SER A 65 0.81 -3.36 -11.53
CA SER A 65 0.74 -2.42 -10.40
C SER A 65 -0.61 -2.50 -9.67
N ARG A 66 -1.71 -2.58 -10.42
CA ARG A 66 -3.07 -2.70 -9.84
C ARG A 66 -3.30 -4.01 -9.09
N ILE A 67 -2.60 -5.09 -9.43
CA ILE A 67 -2.64 -6.32 -8.64
C ILE A 67 -1.97 -6.08 -7.28
N VAL A 68 -0.77 -5.51 -7.28
CA VAL A 68 -0.01 -5.25 -6.05
C VAL A 68 -0.73 -4.26 -5.14
N SER A 69 -1.30 -3.19 -5.71
CA SER A 69 -2.08 -2.20 -4.94
C SER A 69 -3.33 -2.79 -4.32
N SER A 70 -4.03 -3.70 -5.01
CA SER A 70 -5.20 -4.40 -4.46
C SER A 70 -4.83 -5.30 -3.28
N LEU A 71 -3.69 -6.00 -3.36
CA LEU A 71 -3.19 -6.87 -2.30
C LEU A 71 -2.77 -6.06 -1.07
N HIS A 72 -1.99 -4.99 -1.27
CA HIS A 72 -1.60 -4.07 -0.21
C HIS A 72 -2.83 -3.48 0.48
N ALA A 73 -3.74 -2.86 -0.28
CA ALA A 73 -4.92 -2.20 0.24
C ALA A 73 -5.79 -3.14 1.08
N THR A 74 -6.04 -4.35 0.58
CA THR A 74 -6.82 -5.37 1.30
C THR A 74 -6.13 -5.74 2.62
N LEU A 75 -4.82 -6.02 2.58
CA LEU A 75 -4.04 -6.39 3.76
C LEU A 75 -4.08 -5.27 4.82
N VAL A 76 -3.71 -4.04 4.45
CA VAL A 76 -3.58 -2.96 5.43
C VAL A 76 -4.91 -2.47 5.97
N THR A 77 -6.00 -2.56 5.19
CA THR A 77 -7.33 -2.32 5.76
C THR A 77 -7.69 -3.38 6.80
N LEU A 78 -7.48 -4.67 6.53
CA LEU A 78 -7.79 -5.73 7.49
C LEU A 78 -6.97 -5.60 8.78
N LEU A 79 -5.66 -5.34 8.65
CA LEU A 79 -4.79 -5.12 9.80
C LEU A 79 -5.19 -3.87 10.59
N SER A 80 -5.54 -2.78 9.91
CA SER A 80 -5.99 -1.54 10.55
C SER A 80 -7.34 -1.71 11.26
N ALA A 81 -8.29 -2.40 10.64
CA ALA A 81 -9.58 -2.71 11.25
C ALA A 81 -9.41 -3.57 12.50
N TYR A 82 -8.55 -4.59 12.44
CA TYR A 82 -8.22 -5.41 13.60
C TYR A 82 -7.58 -4.57 14.72
N ALA A 83 -6.54 -3.79 14.39
CA ALA A 83 -5.85 -2.96 15.37
C ALA A 83 -6.81 -1.98 16.06
N LEU A 84 -7.63 -1.27 15.28
CA LEU A 84 -8.62 -0.33 15.82
C LEU A 84 -9.74 -1.02 16.61
N ALA A 85 -10.08 -2.27 16.32
CA ALA A 85 -11.12 -2.99 17.06
C ALA A 85 -10.62 -3.59 18.38
N PHE A 86 -9.35 -3.96 18.47
CA PHE A 86 -8.85 -4.80 19.57
C PHE A 86 -7.66 -4.23 20.34
N GLU A 87 -6.97 -3.19 19.86
CA GLU A 87 -5.84 -2.58 20.59
C GLU A 87 -6.29 -1.35 21.40
N GLU A 88 -6.67 -1.58 22.65
CA GLU A 88 -7.03 -0.54 23.64
C GLU A 88 -6.05 0.65 23.73
N PRO A 89 -4.71 0.48 23.62
CA PRO A 89 -3.79 1.62 23.68
C PRO A 89 -4.14 2.73 22.67
N LEU A 90 -4.58 2.37 21.45
CA LEU A 90 -4.94 3.34 20.41
C LEU A 90 -6.09 4.26 20.82
N TRP A 91 -6.98 3.79 21.70
CA TRP A 91 -8.15 4.54 22.17
C TRP A 91 -7.88 5.33 23.44
N SER A 92 -6.94 4.88 24.26
CA SER A 92 -6.56 5.57 25.50
C SER A 92 -5.83 6.90 25.27
N ASP A 93 -4.91 6.95 24.30
CA ASP A 93 -4.36 8.20 23.76
C ASP A 93 -4.04 8.04 22.25
N LYS A 94 -4.85 8.72 21.43
CA LYS A 94 -4.81 8.65 19.97
C LYS A 94 -3.55 9.24 19.33
N ILE A 95 -2.76 10.01 20.10
CA ILE A 95 -1.58 10.71 19.60
C ILE A 95 -0.32 9.95 19.96
N SER A 96 -0.15 9.55 21.22
CA SER A 96 1.15 9.10 21.75
C SER A 96 1.20 7.62 22.11
N GLN A 97 0.16 6.83 21.80
CA GLN A 97 0.17 5.38 22.02
C GLN A 97 0.43 4.61 20.72
N PRO A 98 1.70 4.28 20.42
CA PRO A 98 1.99 3.36 19.34
C PRO A 98 1.70 1.93 19.78
N THR A 99 1.18 1.14 18.84
CA THR A 99 1.06 -0.31 18.98
C THR A 99 2.01 -1.04 18.04
N LYS A 100 2.35 -2.27 18.40
CA LYS A 100 3.22 -3.13 17.58
C LYS A 100 2.58 -3.43 16.22
N LEU A 101 1.30 -3.81 16.21
CA LEU A 101 0.57 -4.07 14.96
C LEU A 101 0.42 -2.79 14.14
N GLY A 102 0.14 -1.66 14.79
CA GLY A 102 0.10 -0.35 14.14
C GLY A 102 1.41 -0.03 13.43
N GLY A 103 2.54 -0.15 14.13
CA GLY A 103 3.87 0.11 13.56
C GLY A 103 4.20 -0.78 12.36
N VAL A 104 3.88 -2.08 12.45
CA VAL A 104 4.04 -3.03 11.34
C VAL A 104 3.17 -2.63 10.15
N THR A 105 1.90 -2.30 10.38
CA THR A 105 0.94 -1.93 9.33
C THR A 105 1.34 -0.65 8.62
N LEU A 106 1.79 0.36 9.37
CA LEU A 106 2.29 1.62 8.81
C LEU A 106 3.60 1.42 8.03
N SER A 107 4.49 0.54 8.51
CA SER A 107 5.71 0.19 7.79
C SER A 107 5.42 -0.49 6.45
N ILE A 108 4.47 -1.43 6.43
CA ILE A 108 3.96 -2.08 5.21
C ILE A 108 3.44 -1.03 4.21
N SER A 109 2.64 -0.07 4.69
CA SER A 109 2.12 1.01 3.85
C SER A 109 3.20 1.96 3.34
N ALA A 110 4.16 2.36 4.18
CA ALA A 110 5.28 3.18 3.74
C ALA A 110 6.10 2.48 2.65
N ALA A 111 6.39 1.19 2.84
CA ALA A 111 7.13 0.36 1.90
C ALA A 111 6.41 0.21 0.55
N TYR A 112 5.10 -0.07 0.57
CA TYR A 112 4.29 -0.12 -0.65
C TYR A 112 4.29 1.21 -1.39
N MET A 113 3.99 2.31 -0.69
CA MET A 113 3.89 3.64 -1.31
C MET A 113 5.21 4.04 -1.98
N LEU A 114 6.35 3.71 -1.36
CA LEU A 114 7.66 3.92 -1.95
C LEU A 114 7.92 3.04 -3.19
N ALA A 115 7.61 1.75 -3.12
CA ALA A 115 7.78 0.83 -4.26
C ALA A 115 6.93 1.25 -5.47
N ASP A 116 5.71 1.70 -5.21
CA ASP A 116 4.78 2.16 -6.24
C ASP A 116 5.25 3.48 -6.85
N ALA A 117 5.64 4.47 -6.02
CA ALA A 117 6.19 5.75 -6.48
C ALA A 117 7.45 5.59 -7.35
N ILE A 118 8.33 4.62 -7.04
CA ILE A 118 9.50 4.31 -7.86
C ILE A 118 9.10 3.70 -9.21
N SER A 119 8.02 2.90 -9.23
CA SER A 119 7.60 2.18 -10.42
C SER A 119 6.79 3.05 -11.40
N MET A 120 5.96 3.98 -10.90
CA MET A 120 5.06 4.78 -11.74
C MET A 120 5.73 5.50 -12.92
N PRO A 121 6.89 6.18 -12.78
CA PRO A 121 7.53 6.90 -13.89
C PRO A 121 8.00 5.99 -15.04
N ILE A 122 8.08 4.68 -14.80
CA ILE A 122 8.52 3.70 -15.79
C ILE A 122 7.46 3.54 -16.88
N TYR A 123 6.18 3.47 -16.52
CA TYR A 123 5.08 3.14 -17.44
C TYR A 123 4.04 4.25 -17.64
N TRP A 124 3.94 5.20 -16.72
CA TRP A 124 2.96 6.28 -16.79
C TRP A 124 3.59 7.57 -17.32
N ARG A 125 2.92 8.26 -18.24
CA ARG A 125 3.43 9.48 -18.93
C ARG A 125 2.43 10.65 -18.99
N ASP A 126 1.37 10.59 -18.20
CA ASP A 126 0.31 11.61 -18.20
C ASP A 126 0.59 12.74 -17.19
N VAL A 127 -0.06 13.89 -17.33
CA VAL A 127 -0.01 15.03 -16.38
C VAL A 127 -0.37 14.61 -14.96
N ASN A 128 -1.23 13.61 -14.83
CA ASN A 128 -1.63 13.05 -13.54
C ASN A 128 -0.48 12.34 -12.81
N LEU A 129 0.58 11.90 -13.52
CA LEU A 129 1.74 11.24 -12.91
C LEU A 129 2.32 12.07 -11.78
N LEU A 130 2.53 13.38 -11.99
CA LEU A 130 3.17 14.22 -10.97
C LEU A 130 2.34 14.26 -9.68
N VAL A 131 1.01 14.38 -9.81
CA VAL A 131 0.11 14.44 -8.66
C VAL A 131 0.13 13.13 -7.88
N PHE A 132 0.00 11.99 -8.57
CA PHE A 132 0.03 10.68 -7.92
C PHE A 132 1.41 10.35 -7.33
N TRP A 133 2.48 10.68 -8.04
CA TRP A 133 3.85 10.46 -7.57
C TRP A 133 4.15 11.26 -6.30
N LEU A 134 3.75 12.54 -6.25
CA LEU A 134 3.85 13.36 -5.05
C LEU A 134 2.96 12.84 -3.92
N HIS A 135 1.72 12.43 -4.22
CA HIS A 135 0.81 11.85 -3.23
C HIS A 135 1.44 10.62 -2.55
N HIS A 136 1.98 9.68 -3.34
CA HIS A 136 2.60 8.47 -2.81
C HIS A 136 3.89 8.79 -2.05
N GLY A 137 4.73 9.71 -2.54
CA GLY A 137 5.94 10.15 -1.84
C GLY A 137 5.65 10.77 -0.48
N VAL A 138 4.67 11.68 -0.41
CA VAL A 138 4.24 12.30 0.85
C VAL A 138 3.61 11.27 1.78
N ALA A 139 2.75 10.37 1.27
CA ALA A 139 2.16 9.31 2.07
C ALA A 139 3.22 8.38 2.68
N ALA A 140 4.22 7.95 1.88
CA ALA A 140 5.34 7.14 2.35
C ALA A 140 6.11 7.85 3.48
N LEU A 141 6.42 9.13 3.30
CA LEU A 141 7.11 9.94 4.30
C LEU A 141 6.29 10.06 5.59
N CYS A 142 4.99 10.36 5.49
CA CYS A 142 4.10 10.47 6.65
C CYS A 142 4.03 9.17 7.45
N PHE A 143 3.84 8.02 6.78
CA PHE A 143 3.79 6.73 7.46
C PHE A 143 5.13 6.35 8.09
N TRP A 144 6.25 6.66 7.43
CA TRP A 144 7.58 6.48 8.01
C TRP A 144 7.79 7.35 9.26
N ILE A 145 7.37 8.61 9.25
CA ILE A 145 7.45 9.50 10.43
C ILE A 145 6.61 8.93 11.58
N CYS A 146 5.36 8.56 11.32
CA CYS A 146 4.46 8.00 12.34
C CYS A 146 5.08 6.75 12.99
N THR A 147 5.64 5.86 12.16
CA THR A 147 6.25 4.61 12.63
C THR A 147 7.56 4.83 13.37
N SER A 148 8.45 5.69 12.85
CA SER A 148 9.77 5.95 13.45
C SER A 148 9.70 6.75 14.75
N ARG A 149 8.70 7.63 14.87
CA ARG A 149 8.47 8.42 16.09
C ARG A 149 7.51 7.73 17.07
N GLY A 150 6.79 6.70 16.63
CA GLY A 150 5.78 6.01 17.45
C GLY A 150 4.61 6.91 17.81
N ILE A 151 4.13 7.72 16.88
CA ILE A 151 3.04 8.69 17.09
C ILE A 151 1.95 8.55 16.02
N LEU A 152 0.73 8.99 16.35
CA LEU A 152 -0.40 9.08 15.44
C LEU A 152 -0.82 7.74 14.81
N HIS A 153 -0.49 6.61 15.45
CA HIS A 153 -0.89 5.29 14.96
C HIS A 153 -2.41 5.19 14.77
N PHE A 154 -3.21 5.71 15.72
CA PHE A 154 -4.68 5.72 15.59
C PHE A 154 -5.14 6.38 14.28
N PHE A 155 -4.69 7.61 14.02
CA PHE A 155 -5.12 8.37 12.83
C PHE A 155 -4.61 7.76 11.53
N ALA A 156 -3.37 7.26 11.54
CA ALA A 156 -2.77 6.64 10.36
C ALA A 156 -3.48 5.31 10.02
N LEU A 157 -3.80 4.47 11.02
CA LEU A 157 -4.59 3.25 10.83
C LEU A 157 -6.02 3.57 10.37
N PHE A 158 -6.65 4.57 10.97
CA PHE A 158 -7.98 5.01 10.54
C PHE A 158 -7.99 5.45 9.08
N ARG A 159 -6.96 6.19 8.64
CA ARG A 159 -6.77 6.56 7.23
C ARG A 159 -6.58 5.35 6.32
N LEU A 160 -5.91 4.28 6.77
CA LEU A 160 -5.71 3.08 5.97
C LEU A 160 -7.00 2.25 5.76
N LEU A 161 -8.07 2.51 6.51
CA LEU A 161 -9.38 1.91 6.23
C LEU A 161 -9.94 2.35 4.87
N SER A 162 -9.62 3.57 4.41
CA SER A 162 -10.13 4.06 3.11
C SER A 162 -9.44 3.40 1.91
N GLU A 163 -8.31 2.72 2.11
CA GLU A 163 -7.63 1.96 1.05
C GLU A 163 -8.49 0.79 0.55
N MET A 164 -9.48 0.33 1.32
CA MET A 164 -10.42 -0.70 0.90
C MET A 164 -11.13 -0.38 -0.42
N SER A 165 -11.26 0.88 -0.80
CA SER A 165 -11.81 1.28 -2.09
C SER A 165 -10.96 0.86 -3.30
N THR A 166 -9.63 0.78 -3.13
CA THR A 166 -8.64 0.46 -4.18
C THR A 166 -8.92 -0.86 -4.91
N PRO A 167 -9.12 -2.03 -4.25
CA PRO A 167 -9.44 -3.26 -4.96
C PRO A 167 -10.70 -3.17 -5.82
N PHE A 168 -11.74 -2.45 -5.37
CA PHE A 168 -12.96 -2.26 -6.17
C PHE A 168 -12.72 -1.36 -7.38
N LEU A 169 -11.94 -0.29 -7.22
CA LEU A 169 -11.55 0.58 -8.33
C LEU A 169 -10.72 -0.18 -9.38
N ASN A 170 -9.84 -1.08 -8.94
CA ASN A 170 -9.02 -1.91 -9.81
C ASN A 170 -9.84 -2.97 -10.56
N VAL A 171 -10.78 -3.66 -9.88
CA VAL A 171 -11.73 -4.58 -10.53
C VAL A 171 -12.52 -3.88 -11.63
N ASN A 172 -13.02 -2.67 -11.35
CA ASN A 172 -13.73 -1.87 -12.36
C ASN A 172 -12.83 -1.48 -13.54
N TRP A 173 -11.55 -1.21 -13.32
CA TRP A 173 -10.59 -0.94 -14.39
C TRP A 173 -10.35 -2.19 -15.25
N TYR A 174 -10.13 -3.36 -14.65
CA TYR A 174 -9.96 -4.61 -15.40
C TYR A 174 -11.18 -4.93 -16.27
N ASN A 175 -12.39 -4.79 -15.72
CA ASN A 175 -13.62 -5.03 -16.47
C ASN A 175 -13.74 -4.12 -17.70
N ARG A 176 -13.41 -2.83 -17.56
CA ARG A 176 -13.40 -1.90 -18.69
C ARG A 176 -12.36 -2.28 -19.74
N LEU A 177 -11.14 -2.62 -19.31
CA LEU A 177 -10.06 -2.97 -20.24
C LEU A 177 -10.39 -4.25 -21.02
N CYS A 178 -10.87 -5.29 -20.33
CA CYS A 178 -11.29 -6.54 -20.96
C CYS A 178 -12.46 -6.33 -21.93
N ASN A 179 -13.47 -5.53 -21.57
CA ASN A 179 -14.60 -5.25 -22.46
C ASN A 179 -14.19 -4.50 -23.73
N VAL A 180 -13.25 -3.56 -23.65
CA VAL A 180 -12.68 -2.88 -24.84
C VAL A 180 -11.90 -3.87 -25.70
N SER A 181 -11.09 -4.75 -25.10
CA SER A 181 -10.36 -5.79 -25.85
C SER A 181 -11.30 -6.76 -26.58
N VAL A 182 -12.40 -7.18 -25.93
CA VAL A 182 -13.41 -8.07 -26.52
C VAL A 182 -14.19 -7.36 -27.63
N GLY A 183 -14.58 -6.09 -27.43
CA GLY A 183 -15.29 -5.31 -28.43
C GLY A 183 -14.48 -5.09 -29.72
N SER A 184 -13.17 -4.84 -29.57
CA SER A 184 -12.21 -4.78 -30.68
C SER A 184 -12.15 -6.10 -31.46
N LEU A 185 -12.07 -7.24 -30.75
CA LEU A 185 -12.04 -8.57 -31.36
C LEU A 185 -13.34 -8.94 -32.09
N LEU A 186 -14.50 -8.51 -31.58
CA LEU A 186 -15.79 -8.72 -32.24
C LEU A 186 -15.98 -7.85 -33.49
N SER A 187 -15.36 -6.66 -33.54
CA SER A 187 -15.44 -5.76 -34.70
C SER A 187 -14.64 -6.21 -35.92
N LEU A 188 -13.66 -7.11 -35.73
CA LEU A 188 -12.82 -7.69 -36.79
C LEU A 188 -13.36 -9.04 -37.30
N GLY A 189 -14.41 -9.56 -36.67
CA GLY A 189 -15.03 -10.85 -36.99
C GLY A 189 -16.29 -10.78 -37.85
N ASN A 190 -16.68 -9.58 -38.30
CA ASN A 190 -17.83 -9.32 -39.18
C ASN A 190 -17.41 -8.66 -40.48
#